data_AF-A0A7S1IVX6-F1
#
_entry.id   AF-A0A7S1IVX6-F1
#
_cell.length_a   1.000
_cell.length_b   1.000
_cell.length_c   1.000
_cell.angle_alpha   90.00
_cell.angle_beta   90.00
_cell.angle_gamma   90.00
#
_symmetry.space_group_name_H-M   'P 1'
#
loop_
_entity.id
_entity.type
_entity.pdbx_description
1 polymer ?
#
loop_
_entity_poly.entity_id
_entity_poly.type
_entity_poly.pdbx_seq_one_letter_code
_entity_poly.pdbx_strand_id
1 'polypeptide(L)'
;WDLHTVDDGILATLYDEVPRRDHSLLVAHFLGVDHAGHRYRPDHPQMEQKLRQMDGVLRRVAGLMREDDLLVVMGDHGMSAEGDHGGATPEEVAAALYLSSKRKLTLPERRLADFFASPVHREGSRYRQADHR
;
A
#
# COMPACT_ATOMS: atom_id res chain seq x y z
N TRP A 1 -14.80 2.98 -18.78
CA TRP A 1 -14.07 2.59 -17.56
C TRP A 1 -13.13 3.72 -17.23
N ASP A 2 -13.34 4.29 -16.06
CA ASP A 2 -12.59 5.45 -15.61
C ASP A 2 -11.39 4.96 -14.80
N LEU A 3 -10.19 5.29 -15.29
CA LEU A 3 -8.94 4.99 -14.60
C LEU A 3 -8.42 6.18 -13.78
N HIS A 4 -9.01 7.36 -13.91
CA HIS A 4 -8.35 8.61 -13.52
C HIS A 4 -9.12 9.42 -12.49
N THR A 5 -10.45 9.54 -12.57
CA THR A 5 -11.17 10.52 -11.72
C THR A 5 -10.97 10.28 -10.23
N VAL A 6 -10.95 9.02 -9.76
CA VAL A 6 -10.70 8.71 -8.35
C VAL A 6 -9.27 9.07 -7.96
N ASP A 7 -8.29 8.65 -8.76
CA ASP A 7 -6.88 8.94 -8.52
C ASP A 7 -6.64 10.47 -8.55
N ASP A 8 -7.21 11.19 -9.50
CA ASP A 8 -7.08 12.63 -9.66
C ASP A 8 -7.70 13.39 -8.48
N GLY A 9 -8.81 12.89 -7.92
CA GLY A 9 -9.39 13.42 -6.68
C GLY A 9 -8.45 13.30 -5.48
N ILE A 10 -7.70 12.20 -5.38
CA ILE A 10 -6.66 12.03 -4.35
C ILE A 10 -5.49 12.99 -4.62
N LEU A 11 -5.03 13.08 -5.87
CA LEU A 11 -3.90 13.92 -6.25
C LEU A 11 -4.17 15.42 -6.07
N ALA A 12 -5.43 15.84 -6.16
CA ALA A 12 -5.85 17.23 -5.95
C ALA A 12 -5.54 17.75 -4.53
N THR A 13 -5.37 16.86 -3.55
CA THR A 13 -5.11 17.24 -2.15
C THR A 13 -3.82 16.62 -1.59
N LEU A 14 -3.44 15.42 -2.03
CA LEU A 14 -2.33 14.65 -1.46
C LEU A 14 -1.03 15.46 -1.34
N TYR A 15 -0.66 16.20 -2.40
CA TYR A 15 0.61 16.93 -2.41
C TYR A 15 0.62 18.14 -1.47
N ASP A 16 -0.55 18.69 -1.15
CA ASP A 16 -0.68 19.78 -0.20
C ASP A 16 -0.74 19.24 1.23
N GLU A 17 -1.31 18.05 1.44
CA GLU A 17 -1.43 17.40 2.74
C GLU A 17 -0.10 16.83 3.24
N VAL A 18 0.70 16.17 2.40
CA VAL A 18 1.98 15.54 2.80
C VAL A 18 2.89 16.46 3.65
N PRO A 19 3.17 17.73 3.27
CA PRO A 19 4.03 18.60 4.06
C PRO A 19 3.39 19.17 5.34
N ARG A 20 2.06 19.03 5.55
CA ARG A 20 1.37 19.59 6.72
C ARG A 20 1.77 18.87 8.01
N ARG A 21 1.59 19.57 9.14
CA ARG A 21 2.03 19.13 10.48
C ARG A 21 0.87 18.80 11.43
N ASP A 22 -0.35 18.78 10.92
CA ASP A 22 -1.58 18.53 11.67
C ASP A 22 -2.01 17.06 11.66
N HIS A 23 -1.33 16.21 10.90
CA HIS A 23 -1.55 14.77 10.88
C HIS A 23 -0.35 13.98 11.43
N SER A 24 -0.67 12.91 12.17
CA SER A 24 0.30 11.88 12.57
C SER A 24 0.27 10.66 11.64
N LEU A 25 -0.75 10.56 10.79
CA LEU A 25 -0.97 9.50 9.81
C LEU A 25 -1.75 10.07 8.63
N LEU A 26 -1.26 9.83 7.41
CA LEU A 26 -1.93 10.13 6.16
C LEU A 26 -2.07 8.83 5.36
N VAL A 27 -3.28 8.56 4.87
CA VAL A 27 -3.58 7.37 4.04
C VAL A 27 -4.14 7.84 2.71
N ALA A 28 -3.52 7.39 1.61
CA ALA A 28 -4.00 7.61 0.25
C ALA A 28 -4.19 6.24 -0.42
N HIS A 29 -5.40 5.97 -0.89
CA HIS A 29 -5.79 4.68 -1.47
C HIS A 29 -6.19 4.86 -2.93
N PHE A 30 -5.34 4.43 -3.85
CA PHE A 30 -5.53 4.58 -5.30
C PHE A 30 -6.22 3.34 -5.90
N LEU A 31 -7.12 3.54 -6.86
CA LEU A 31 -7.83 2.45 -7.54
C LEU A 31 -7.32 2.20 -8.96
N GLY A 32 -6.56 3.13 -9.53
CA GLY A 32 -6.23 3.08 -10.95
C GLY A 32 -5.50 1.82 -11.41
N VAL A 33 -4.62 1.24 -10.58
CA VAL A 33 -3.88 0.00 -10.90
C VAL A 33 -4.83 -1.20 -10.96
N ASP A 34 -5.69 -1.37 -9.96
CA ASP A 34 -6.69 -2.44 -9.93
C ASP A 34 -7.62 -2.35 -11.16
N HIS A 35 -8.22 -1.16 -11.38
CA HIS A 35 -9.11 -0.93 -12.53
C HIS A 35 -8.41 -1.18 -13.87
N ALA A 36 -7.12 -0.84 -14.00
CA ALA A 36 -6.36 -1.10 -15.22
C ALA A 36 -6.21 -2.60 -15.46
N GLY A 37 -5.97 -3.40 -14.42
CA GLY A 37 -5.82 -4.84 -14.53
C GLY A 37 -7.13 -5.56 -14.87
N HIS A 38 -8.24 -5.22 -14.20
CA HIS A 38 -9.57 -5.74 -14.57
C HIS A 38 -9.91 -5.45 -16.02
N ARG A 39 -9.61 -4.23 -16.47
CA ARG A 39 -10.07 -3.77 -17.78
C ARG A 39 -9.18 -4.26 -18.92
N TYR A 40 -7.88 -4.25 -18.72
CA TYR A 40 -6.90 -4.44 -19.79
C TYR A 40 -6.01 -5.66 -19.61
N ARG A 41 -6.03 -6.28 -18.43
CA ARG A 41 -5.10 -7.33 -17.97
C ARG A 41 -3.72 -6.78 -17.56
N PRO A 42 -2.99 -7.47 -16.67
CA PRO A 42 -1.74 -6.94 -16.11
C PRO A 42 -0.60 -6.74 -17.12
N ASP A 43 -0.60 -7.47 -18.23
CA ASP A 43 0.45 -7.42 -19.27
C ASP A 43 0.24 -6.32 -20.32
N HIS A 44 -0.87 -5.59 -20.23
CA HIS A 44 -1.24 -4.58 -21.22
C HIS A 44 -0.47 -3.26 -21.02
N PRO A 45 -0.12 -2.53 -22.11
CA PRO A 45 0.52 -1.21 -22.01
C PRO A 45 -0.19 -0.16 -21.13
N GLN A 46 -1.48 -0.34 -20.85
CA GLN A 46 -2.29 0.55 -20.02
C GLN A 46 -1.95 0.34 -18.54
N MET A 47 -1.68 -0.91 -18.14
CA MET A 47 -1.14 -1.23 -16.83
C MET A 47 0.23 -0.57 -16.64
N GLU A 48 1.11 -0.69 -17.65
CA GLU A 48 2.42 -0.05 -17.60
C GLU A 48 2.32 1.47 -17.43
N GLN A 49 1.47 2.14 -18.21
CA GLN A 49 1.23 3.58 -18.08
C GLN A 49 0.74 3.96 -16.69
N LYS A 50 -0.18 3.17 -16.13
CA LYS A 50 -0.71 3.41 -14.78
C LYS A 50 0.35 3.18 -13.70
N LEU A 51 1.17 2.15 -13.81
CA LEU A 51 2.29 1.90 -12.90
C LEU A 51 3.34 3.03 -12.97
N ARG A 52 3.63 3.55 -14.17
CA ARG A 52 4.50 4.73 -14.36
C ARG A 52 3.93 5.98 -13.72
N GLN A 53 2.60 6.17 -13.80
CA GLN A 53 1.92 7.25 -13.07
C GLN A 53 2.14 7.11 -11.56
N MET A 54 1.87 5.93 -10.98
CA MET A 54 2.03 5.67 -9.55
C MET A 54 3.48 5.84 -9.09
N ASP A 55 4.44 5.36 -9.87
CA ASP A 55 5.87 5.58 -9.62
C ASP A 55 6.24 7.08 -9.56
N GLY A 56 5.66 7.90 -10.45
CA GLY A 56 5.78 9.36 -10.39
C GLY A 56 5.16 9.97 -9.13
N VAL A 57 3.97 9.50 -8.73
CA VAL A 57 3.31 9.93 -7.48
C VAL A 57 4.19 9.62 -6.27
N LEU A 58 4.67 8.38 -6.16
CA LEU A 58 5.50 7.93 -5.03
C LEU A 58 6.80 8.73 -4.93
N ARG A 59 7.49 8.99 -6.05
CA ARG A 59 8.68 9.86 -6.03
C ARG A 59 8.37 11.27 -5.56
N ARG A 60 7.25 11.84 -5.99
CA ARG A 60 6.85 13.18 -5.55
C ARG A 60 6.50 13.23 -4.08
N VAL A 61 5.74 12.25 -3.57
CA VAL A 61 5.45 12.09 -2.14
C VAL A 61 6.75 11.97 -1.35
N ALA A 62 7.66 11.08 -1.74
CA ALA A 62 8.96 10.91 -1.08
C ALA A 62 9.80 12.20 -1.07
N GLY A 63 9.70 13.02 -2.13
CA GLY A 63 10.34 14.33 -2.19
C GLY A 63 9.77 15.34 -1.18
N LEU A 64 8.44 15.33 -0.99
CA LEU A 64 7.73 16.25 -0.09
C LEU A 64 7.78 15.84 1.38
N MET A 65 8.05 14.57 1.68
CA MET A 65 8.19 14.06 3.04
C MET A 65 9.28 14.77 3.84
N ARG A 66 9.10 14.83 5.15
CA ARG A 66 10.10 15.29 6.12
C ARG A 66 11.13 14.19 6.42
N GLU A 67 12.17 14.58 7.15
CA GLU A 67 13.23 13.66 7.58
C GLU A 67 12.74 12.53 8.50
N ASP A 68 11.73 12.81 9.31
CA ASP A 68 11.16 11.92 10.32
C ASP A 68 9.93 11.14 9.83
N ASP A 69 9.50 11.35 8.58
CA ASP A 69 8.38 10.62 8.01
C ASP A 69 8.80 9.20 7.55
N LEU A 70 7.83 8.29 7.57
CA LEU A 70 7.93 6.94 7.04
C LEU A 70 6.92 6.78 5.89
N LEU A 71 7.41 6.46 4.70
CA LEU A 71 6.57 6.06 3.58
C LEU A 71 6.32 4.56 3.68
N VAL A 72 5.06 4.18 3.73
CA VAL A 72 4.61 2.81 3.59
C VAL A 72 3.80 2.72 2.31
N VAL A 73 4.26 1.90 1.36
CA VAL A 73 3.52 1.57 0.14
C VAL A 73 3.17 0.10 0.22
N MET A 74 1.88 -0.21 0.12
CA MET A 74 1.42 -1.59 0.17
C MET A 74 0.26 -1.82 -0.80
N GLY A 75 0.22 -3.02 -1.35
CA GLY A 75 -1.01 -3.57 -1.94
C GLY A 75 -1.85 -4.22 -0.85
N ASP A 76 -3.16 -4.26 -1.06
CA ASP A 76 -4.11 -5.05 -0.29
C ASP A 76 -4.31 -6.46 -0.87
N HIS A 77 -4.20 -6.59 -2.20
CA HIS A 77 -4.19 -7.86 -2.92
C HIS A 77 -3.22 -7.82 -4.10
N GLY A 78 -3.02 -8.99 -4.73
CA GLY A 78 -2.41 -9.09 -6.05
C GLY A 78 -3.49 -9.38 -7.10
N MET A 79 -3.09 -9.86 -8.28
CA MET A 79 -4.04 -10.06 -9.39
C MET A 79 -3.57 -11.16 -10.34
N SER A 80 -4.51 -11.98 -10.83
CA SER A 80 -4.23 -13.05 -11.79
C SER A 80 -3.86 -12.49 -13.17
N ALA A 81 -3.36 -13.35 -14.07
CA ALA A 81 -3.11 -12.97 -15.46
C ALA A 81 -4.38 -12.52 -16.19
N GLU A 82 -5.53 -13.08 -15.79
CA GLU A 82 -6.85 -12.72 -16.26
C GLU A 82 -7.38 -11.46 -15.59
N GLY A 83 -6.63 -10.79 -14.71
CA GLY A 83 -7.06 -9.55 -14.08
C GLY A 83 -8.08 -9.72 -12.96
N ASP A 84 -8.24 -10.93 -12.42
CA ASP A 84 -9.12 -11.20 -11.27
C ASP A 84 -8.33 -11.12 -9.95
N HIS A 85 -9.01 -10.96 -8.82
CA HIS A 85 -8.40 -10.93 -7.47
C HIS A 85 -9.31 -11.52 -6.37
N GLY A 86 -9.99 -12.61 -6.69
CA GLY A 86 -10.84 -13.37 -5.76
C GLY A 86 -10.06 -14.24 -4.76
N GLY A 87 -8.73 -14.32 -4.90
CA GLY A 87 -7.84 -15.05 -3.97
C GLY A 87 -7.69 -16.54 -4.28
N ALA A 88 -8.04 -16.97 -5.49
CA ALA A 88 -7.95 -18.38 -5.89
C ALA A 88 -6.52 -18.80 -6.24
N THR A 89 -5.68 -17.85 -6.63
CA THR A 89 -4.30 -18.07 -7.07
C THR A 89 -3.28 -17.39 -6.15
N PRO A 90 -2.03 -17.89 -6.10
CA PRO A 90 -0.94 -17.24 -5.38
C PRO A 90 -0.74 -15.77 -5.79
N GLU A 91 -0.92 -15.46 -7.07
CA GLU A 91 -0.80 -14.12 -7.63
C GLU A 91 -1.86 -13.18 -7.07
N GLU A 92 -3.08 -13.66 -6.81
CA GLU A 92 -4.16 -12.85 -6.25
C GLU A 92 -3.98 -12.54 -4.76
N VAL A 93 -3.30 -13.41 -4.01
CA VAL A 93 -3.06 -13.22 -2.56
C VAL A 93 -1.72 -12.56 -2.25
N ALA A 94 -0.80 -12.52 -3.21
CA ALA A 94 0.50 -11.89 -3.05
C ALA A 94 0.40 -10.36 -3.22
N ALA A 95 0.62 -9.62 -2.14
CA ALA A 95 0.65 -8.16 -2.15
C ALA A 95 2.05 -7.62 -1.85
N ALA A 96 2.40 -6.49 -2.48
CA ALA A 96 3.68 -5.82 -2.26
C ALA A 96 3.67 -5.03 -0.93
N LEU A 97 4.84 -4.94 -0.29
CA LEU A 97 5.11 -4.03 0.83
C LEU A 97 6.47 -3.37 0.61
N TYR A 98 6.50 -2.05 0.65
CA TYR A 98 7.70 -1.23 0.55
C TYR A 98 7.69 -0.17 1.66
N LEU A 99 8.82 -0.05 2.35
CA LEU A 99 9.03 0.95 3.38
C LEU A 99 10.24 1.82 3.02
N SER A 100 10.10 3.13 3.17
CA SER A 100 11.18 4.08 2.96
C SER A 100 11.16 5.21 3.97
N SER A 101 12.32 5.57 4.48
CA SER A 101 12.50 6.73 5.34
C SER A 101 13.82 7.40 4.99
N LYS A 102 13.87 8.73 5.14
CA LYS A 102 15.11 9.50 4.99
C LYS A 102 16.05 9.24 6.17
N ARG A 103 15.50 8.92 7.33
CA ARG A 103 16.24 8.46 8.50
C ARG A 103 16.43 6.95 8.49
N LYS A 104 17.54 6.52 9.10
CA LYS A 104 17.78 5.10 9.34
C LYS A 104 16.70 4.56 10.26
N LEU A 105 15.97 3.56 9.79
CA LEU A 105 15.04 2.80 10.62
C LEU A 105 15.83 2.03 11.68
N THR A 106 15.52 2.29 12.95
CA THR A 106 16.04 1.54 14.07
C THR A 106 14.92 0.71 14.65
N LEU A 107 15.17 -0.57 14.86
CA LEU A 107 14.32 -1.37 15.74
C LEU A 107 14.71 -0.99 17.17
N PRO A 108 13.75 -0.67 18.05
CA PRO A 108 14.07 -0.52 19.46
C PRO A 108 14.73 -1.80 19.97
N GLU A 109 15.71 -1.71 20.87
CA GLU A 109 16.37 -2.87 21.47
C GLU A 109 15.40 -3.80 22.24
N ARG A 110 14.16 -3.36 22.45
CA ARG A 110 13.07 -4.23 22.90
C ARG A 110 12.85 -5.31 21.86
N ARG A 111 13.22 -6.53 22.24
CA ARG A 111 13.23 -7.70 21.35
C ARG A 111 11.85 -7.84 20.71
N LEU A 112 11.79 -8.23 19.44
CA LEU A 112 10.54 -8.62 18.76
C LEU A 112 9.66 -9.56 19.62
N ALA A 113 10.29 -10.35 20.50
CA ALA A 113 9.64 -11.17 21.51
C ALA A 113 8.69 -10.37 22.43
N ASP A 114 9.04 -9.17 22.85
CA ASP A 114 8.23 -8.32 23.75
C ASP A 114 7.01 -7.75 23.02
N PHE A 115 7.14 -7.47 21.72
CA PHE A 115 6.04 -7.01 20.86
C PHE A 115 5.00 -8.12 20.66
N PHE A 116 5.44 -9.34 20.35
CA PHE A 116 4.55 -10.51 20.26
C PHE A 116 4.02 -10.99 21.61
N ALA A 117 4.71 -10.71 22.71
CA ALA A 117 4.24 -10.97 24.06
C ALA A 117 3.24 -9.91 24.56
N SER A 118 3.07 -8.80 23.84
CA SER A 118 2.13 -7.75 24.23
C SER A 118 0.69 -8.26 24.19
N PRO A 119 -0.20 -7.75 25.08
CA PRO A 119 -1.60 -8.18 25.14
C PRO A 119 -2.33 -8.02 23.80
N VAL A 120 -1.99 -7.00 23.02
CA VAL A 120 -2.60 -6.67 21.72
C VAL A 120 -2.37 -7.76 20.67
N HIS A 121 -1.24 -8.48 20.73
CA HIS A 121 -0.94 -9.55 19.77
C HIS A 121 -1.49 -10.93 20.17
N ARG A 122 -1.80 -11.15 21.45
CA ARG A 122 -2.44 -12.41 21.91
C ARG A 122 -3.90 -12.54 21.45
N GLU A 123 -4.59 -11.45 21.16
CA GLU A 123 -5.96 -11.49 20.62
C GLU A 123 -5.99 -11.85 19.14
N GLY A 124 -5.05 -11.34 18.33
CA GLY A 124 -4.97 -11.67 16.89
C GLY A 124 -4.66 -13.14 16.59
N SER A 125 -3.94 -13.84 17.47
CA SER A 125 -3.66 -15.28 17.30
C SER A 125 -4.87 -16.18 17.58
N ARG A 126 -5.87 -15.69 18.33
CA ARG A 126 -7.11 -16.45 18.59
C ARG A 126 -8.02 -16.47 17.38
N TYR A 127 -7.97 -15.45 16.52
CA TYR A 127 -8.75 -15.41 15.29
C TYR A 127 -8.31 -16.47 14.27
N ARG A 128 -7.00 -16.71 14.14
CA ARG A 128 -6.46 -17.76 13.23
C ARG A 128 -6.78 -19.21 13.63
N GLN A 129 -7.13 -19.48 14.89
CA GLN A 129 -7.53 -20.82 15.33
C GLN A 129 -9.04 -21.09 15.18
N ALA A 130 -9.84 -20.07 14.91
CA ALA A 130 -11.28 -20.23 14.73
C ALA A 130 -11.68 -20.66 13.30
N ASP A 131 -10.85 -20.36 12.29
CA ASP A 131 -11.11 -20.69 10.86
C ASP A 131 -10.64 -22.09 10.43
N HIS A 132 -10.20 -22.94 11.36
CA HIS A 132 -9.81 -24.33 11.10
C HIS A 132 -10.64 -25.34 11.89
N ARG A 133 -11.93 -25.06 12.12
CA ARG A 133 -12.89 -26.04 12.63
C ARG A 133 -14.07 -26.21 11.69
#